data_AF-A0A377E5N3-F1
#
_entry.id   AF-A0A377E5N3-F1
#
_cell.length_a   1.000
_cell.length_b   1.000
_cell.length_c   1.000
_cell.angle_alpha   90.00
_cell.angle_beta   90.00
_cell.angle_gamma   90.00
#
_symmetry.space_group_name_H-M   'P 1'
#
loop_
_entity.id
_entity.type
_entity.pdbx_description
1 polymer ?
#
loop_
_entity_poly.entity_id
_entity_poly.type
_entity_poly.pdbx_seq_one_letter_code
_entity_poly.pdbx_strand_id
1 'polypeptide(L)'
;MIDFADAVRLVEMRGKFMQEAVPEGTGAMAAIIGLDDASIAKACEEAAEGQVVSPVNFNSPDRWLLPVIKKRLSVLALPVKLRAQNALCRYQ
;
A
#
# COMPACT_ATOMS: atom_id res chain seq x y z
N MET A 1 18.87 21.68 4.59
CA MET A 1 19.40 20.83 3.50
C MET A 1 20.36 19.86 4.15
N ILE A 2 20.24 18.57 3.87
CA ILE A 2 21.12 17.52 4.40
C ILE A 2 22.29 17.29 3.43
N ASP A 3 23.45 16.91 3.95
CA ASP A 3 24.59 16.53 3.12
C ASP A 3 24.26 15.28 2.29
N PHE A 4 24.86 15.16 1.10
CA PHE A 4 24.61 14.03 0.20
C PHE A 4 24.97 12.69 0.85
N ALA A 5 26.09 12.60 1.56
CA ALA A 5 26.52 11.35 2.19
C ALA A 5 25.53 10.91 3.29
N ASP A 6 25.03 11.87 4.06
CA ASP A 6 24.04 11.62 5.11
C ASP A 6 22.66 11.28 4.52
N ALA A 7 22.27 11.91 3.41
CA ALA A 7 21.04 11.59 2.70
C ALA A 7 21.03 10.13 2.20
N VAL A 8 22.15 9.66 1.62
CA VAL A 8 22.27 8.27 1.15
C VAL A 8 22.17 7.29 2.31
N ARG A 9 22.86 7.56 3.44
CA ARG A 9 22.77 6.73 4.65
C ARG A 9 21.35 6.66 5.22
N LEU A 10 20.64 7.79 5.23
CA LEU A 10 19.24 7.85 5.67
C LEU A 10 18.31 7.00 4.80
N VAL A 11 18.50 7.01 3.48
CA VAL A 11 17.69 6.19 2.55
C VAL A 11 17.95 4.70 2.77
N GLU A 12 19.21 4.30 2.99
CA GLU A 12 19.56 2.91 3.32
C GLU A 12 18.88 2.44 4.62
N MET A 13 19.01 3.21 5.70
CA MET A 13 18.40 2.88 6.99
C MET A 13 16.87 2.82 6.89
N ARG A 14 16.24 3.75 6.17
CA ARG A 14 14.80 3.73 5.92
C ARG A 14 14.38 2.43 5.23
N GLY A 15 15.12 2.00 4.20
CA GLY A 15 14.86 0.73 3.51
C GLY A 15 14.93 -0.47 4.45
N LYS A 16 15.99 -0.55 5.29
CA LYS A 16 16.15 -1.61 6.29
C LYS A 16 14.97 -1.67 7.28
N PHE A 17 14.63 -0.54 7.89
CA PHE A 17 13.54 -0.48 8.87
C PHE A 17 12.17 -0.80 8.26
N MET A 18 11.92 -0.40 7.00
CA MET A 18 10.69 -0.76 6.30
C MET A 18 10.58 -2.28 6.07
N GLN A 19 11.69 -2.96 5.81
CA GLN A 19 11.71 -4.41 5.61
C GLN A 19 11.60 -5.19 6.93
N GLU A 20 12.19 -4.67 8.01
CA GLU A 20 12.06 -5.26 9.35
C GLU A 20 10.63 -5.15 9.92
N ALA A 21 9.89 -4.11 9.53
CA ALA A 21 8.56 -3.83 10.05
C ALA A 21 7.45 -4.79 9.56
N VAL A 22 7.64 -5.46 8.41
CA VAL A 22 6.61 -6.33 7.82
C VAL A 22 7.23 -7.67 7.38
N PRO A 23 6.84 -8.81 7.98
CA PRO A 23 7.33 -10.11 7.57
C PRO A 23 7.04 -10.39 6.09
N GLU A 24 8.01 -11.00 5.40
CA GLU A 24 7.90 -11.24 3.96
C GLU A 24 6.60 -12.00 3.62
N GLY A 25 5.90 -11.51 2.60
CA GLY A 25 4.66 -12.14 2.10
C GLY A 25 3.39 -11.79 2.88
N THR A 26 3.48 -11.03 3.98
CA THR A 26 2.31 -10.65 4.80
C THR A 26 1.61 -9.40 4.24
N GLY A 27 2.39 -8.38 3.85
CA GLY A 27 1.87 -7.15 3.24
C GLY A 27 1.70 -7.24 1.72
N ALA A 28 0.65 -6.60 1.21
CA ALA A 28 0.45 -6.30 -0.20
C ALA A 28 -0.14 -4.88 -0.34
N MET A 29 -0.18 -4.36 -1.56
CA MET A 29 -0.76 -3.05 -1.86
C MET A 29 -1.52 -3.11 -3.19
N ALA A 30 -2.63 -2.39 -3.24
CA ALA A 30 -3.56 -2.33 -4.36
C ALA A 30 -3.68 -0.89 -4.84
N ALA A 31 -3.60 -0.67 -6.15
CA ALA A 31 -3.97 0.60 -6.75
C ALA A 31 -5.43 0.56 -7.20
N ILE A 32 -6.21 1.47 -6.63
CA ILE A 32 -7.62 1.70 -6.94
C ILE A 32 -7.71 2.95 -7.81
N ILE A 33 -8.45 2.86 -8.91
CA ILE A 33 -8.63 3.96 -9.86
C ILE A 33 -10.13 4.09 -10.14
N GLY A 34 -10.63 5.33 -10.11
CA GLY A 34 -12.01 5.68 -10.47
C GLY A 34 -13.11 5.30 -9.47
N LEU A 35 -12.81 5.16 -8.17
CA LEU A 35 -13.82 5.04 -7.11
C LEU A 35 -13.88 6.32 -6.29
N ASP A 36 -15.04 6.77 -5.86
CA ASP A 36 -15.12 7.89 -4.92
C ASP A 36 -14.63 7.52 -3.50
N ASP A 37 -14.41 8.52 -2.67
CA ASP A 37 -13.88 8.35 -1.31
C ASP A 37 -14.79 7.48 -0.41
N ALA A 38 -16.12 7.53 -0.57
CA ALA A 38 -17.03 6.73 0.23
C ALA A 38 -16.95 5.24 -0.17
N SER A 39 -16.86 4.97 -1.48
CA SER A 39 -16.60 3.63 -1.99
C SER A 39 -15.27 3.07 -1.50
N ILE A 40 -14.22 3.90 -1.39
CA ILE A 40 -12.91 3.50 -0.88
C ILE A 40 -12.93 3.21 0.62
N ALA A 41 -13.59 4.06 1.41
CA ALA A 41 -13.75 3.83 2.84
C ALA A 41 -14.46 2.50 3.09
N LYS A 42 -15.56 2.24 2.38
CA LYS A 42 -16.29 0.96 2.49
C LYS A 42 -15.42 -0.23 2.08
N ALA A 43 -14.67 -0.12 0.99
CA ALA A 43 -13.78 -1.19 0.54
C ALA A 43 -12.64 -1.46 1.54
N CYS A 44 -12.17 -0.44 2.26
CA CYS A 44 -11.22 -0.61 3.36
C CYS A 44 -11.83 -1.39 4.52
N GLU A 45 -13.05 -1.02 4.94
CA GLU A 45 -13.77 -1.69 6.04
C GLU A 45 -14.05 -3.16 5.71
N GLU A 46 -14.50 -3.45 4.49
CA GLU A 46 -14.77 -4.82 4.04
C GLU A 46 -13.49 -5.66 3.98
N ALA A 47 -12.36 -5.08 3.57
CA ALA A 47 -11.08 -5.77 3.50
C ALA A 47 -10.35 -5.89 4.85
N ALA A 48 -10.71 -5.05 5.82
CA ALA A 48 -10.07 -4.96 7.14
C ALA A 48 -10.22 -6.25 7.94
N GLU A 49 -11.44 -6.79 8.09
CA GLU A 49 -11.73 -8.05 8.82
C GLU A 49 -10.92 -8.23 10.12
N GLY A 50 -10.90 -7.19 10.98
CA GLY A 50 -10.16 -7.19 12.25
C GLY A 50 -8.69 -6.77 12.16
N GLN A 51 -8.23 -6.35 10.98
CA GLN A 51 -6.91 -5.76 10.72
C GLN A 51 -7.08 -4.32 10.22
N VAL A 52 -5.98 -3.58 10.08
CA VAL A 52 -6.02 -2.20 9.58
C VAL A 52 -5.81 -2.19 8.07
N VAL A 53 -6.79 -1.65 7.33
CA VAL A 53 -6.71 -1.32 5.90
C VAL A 53 -7.13 0.14 5.75
N SER A 54 -6.31 0.95 5.09
CA SER A 54 -6.56 2.38 4.94
C SER A 54 -5.88 2.91 3.67
N PRO A 55 -6.43 3.88 2.93
CA PRO A 55 -5.69 4.51 1.84
C PRO A 55 -4.38 5.13 2.36
N VAL A 56 -3.25 4.77 1.75
CA VAL A 56 -1.89 5.19 2.17
C VAL A 56 -1.24 6.19 1.22
N ASN A 57 -1.75 6.33 -0.01
CA ASN A 57 -1.23 7.31 -0.95
C ASN A 57 -2.32 7.88 -1.85
N PHE A 58 -2.37 9.21 -1.91
CA PHE A 58 -3.24 10.02 -2.75
C PHE A 58 -2.39 10.66 -3.85
N ASN A 59 -2.09 9.88 -4.89
CA ASN A 59 -1.24 10.37 -5.98
C ASN A 59 -2.01 11.31 -6.93
N SER A 60 -3.32 11.12 -7.08
CA SER A 60 -4.19 12.00 -7.86
C SER A 60 -5.66 11.85 -7.37
N PRO A 61 -6.55 12.79 -7.69
CA PRO A 61 -7.96 12.75 -7.26
C PRO A 61 -8.73 11.52 -7.74
N ASP A 62 -8.21 10.80 -8.72
CA ASP A 62 -8.77 9.60 -9.35
C ASP A 62 -7.97 8.32 -9.05
N ARG A 63 -6.92 8.40 -8.22
CA ARG A 63 -6.01 7.28 -7.92
C ARG A 63 -5.62 7.19 -6.46
N TRP A 64 -5.99 6.07 -5.86
CA TRP A 64 -5.74 5.75 -4.46
C TRP A 64 -4.90 4.48 -4.35
N LEU A 65 -3.96 4.43 -3.40
CA LEU A 65 -3.27 3.20 -3.02
C LEU A 65 -3.75 2.74 -1.66
N LEU A 66 -4.13 1.48 -1.54
CA LEU A 66 -4.54 0.83 -0.29
C LEU A 66 -3.58 -0.33 0.03
N PRO A 67 -3.07 -0.45 1.27
CA PRO A 67 -2.43 -1.65 1.75
C PRO A 67 -3.50 -2.73 1.93
N VAL A 68 -3.18 -3.95 1.55
CA VAL A 68 -4.08 -5.10 1.62
C VAL A 68 -3.29 -6.30 2.09
N ILE A 69 -3.94 -7.21 2.80
CA ILE A 69 -3.30 -8.49 3.12
C ILE A 69 -3.28 -9.33 1.84
N LYS A 70 -2.15 -9.95 1.52
CA LYS A 70 -1.92 -10.64 0.24
C LYS A 70 -2.99 -11.70 -0.08
N LYS A 71 -3.51 -12.41 0.93
CA LYS A 71 -4.61 -13.38 0.80
C LYS A 71 -5.98 -12.76 0.47
N ARG A 72 -6.14 -11.45 0.63
CA ARG A 72 -7.41 -10.71 0.55
C ARG A 72 -7.51 -9.76 -0.64
N LEU A 73 -6.52 -9.77 -1.55
CA LEU A 73 -6.57 -8.97 -2.78
C LEU A 73 -7.81 -9.31 -3.65
N SER A 74 -8.30 -10.56 -3.56
CA SER A 74 -9.50 -11.03 -4.25
C SER A 74 -10.79 -10.36 -3.78
N VAL A 75 -10.87 -9.92 -2.51
CA VAL A 75 -12.06 -9.25 -1.95
C VAL A 75 -12.27 -7.88 -2.62
N LEU A 76 -11.17 -7.17 -2.89
CA LEU A 76 -11.20 -5.88 -3.56
C LEU A 76 -11.35 -6.00 -5.10
N ALA A 77 -11.16 -7.18 -5.68
CA ALA A 77 -11.11 -7.38 -7.13
C ALA A 77 -12.45 -7.42 -7.85
N LEU A 78 -13.58 -7.55 -7.14
CA LEU A 78 -14.88 -7.85 -7.77
C LEU A 78 -15.59 -6.63 -8.40
N PRO A 79 -15.53 -5.40 -7.84
CA PRO A 79 -16.03 -4.19 -8.53
C PRO A 79 -14.93 -3.23 -9.02
N VAL A 80 -13.67 -3.41 -8.61
CA VAL A 80 -12.59 -2.43 -8.82
C VAL A 80 -11.69 -2.88 -9.95
N LYS A 81 -11.40 -2.01 -10.92
CA LYS A 81 -10.29 -2.21 -11.87
C LYS A 81 -8.97 -2.09 -11.11
N LEU A 82 -8.61 -3.12 -10.36
CA LEU A 82 -7.31 -3.21 -9.72
C LEU A 82 -6.24 -3.34 -10.80
N ARG A 83 -5.39 -2.33 -10.90
CA ARG A 83 -3.99 -2.63 -11.22
C ARG A 83 -3.37 -3.12 -9.92
N ALA A 84 -3.24 -4.44 -9.82
CA ALA A 84 -2.28 -5.03 -8.90
C ALA A 84 -0.91 -4.50 -9.32
N GLN A 85 -0.49 -3.39 -8.72
CA GLN A 85 0.92 -3.14 -8.64
C GLN A 85 1.41 -4.23 -7.70
N ASN A 86 2.28 -5.11 -8.21
CA ASN A 86 3.17 -5.87 -7.35
C ASN A 86 4.09 -4.87 -6.63
N ALA A 87 3.53 -3.99 -5.81
CA ALA A 87 4.18 -3.49 -4.62
C ALA A 87 4.19 -4.67 -3.65
N LEU A 88 4.92 -5.71 -4.06
CA LEU A 88 5.71 -6.48 -3.13
C LEU A 88 6.36 -5.44 -2.23
N CYS A 89 6.33 -5.66 -0.92
CA CYS A 89 7.34 -5.11 -0.02
C CYS A 89 8.70 -5.73 -0.43
N ARG A 90 9.15 -5.41 -1.65
CA ARG A 90 10.44 -5.69 -2.25
C ARG A 90 10.88 -4.34 -2.78
N TYR A 91 11.33 -3.52 -1.86
CA TYR A 91 12.40 -2.58 -2.17
C TYR A 91 13.64 -3.46 -2.42
N GLN A 92 13.82 -3.88 -3.67
CA GLN A 92 15.14 -4.18 -4.22
C GLN A 92 15.71 -2.87 -4.76
#